data_AF-A0A317V7X7-F1
#
_entry.id   AF-A0A317V7X7-F1
#
_cell.length_a   1.000
_cell.length_b   1.000
_cell.length_c   1.000
_cell.angle_alpha   90.00
_cell.angle_beta   90.00
_cell.angle_gamma   90.00
#
_symmetry.space_group_name_H-M   'P 1'
#
loop_
_entity.id
_entity.type
_entity.pdbx_description
1 polymer ?
#
loop_
_entity_poly.entity_id
_entity_poly.type
_entity_poly.pdbx_seq_one_letter_code
_entity_poly.pdbx_strand_id
1 'polypeptide(L)'
;MPSSTNSNVAVVILHGSYHSPAPFQLLIRQFASRGIEAHCPHLPTWNLSRLDVGDVNNPDFDRAPPVGGYPSDSEDVDVVIWALDKLIKQEGKRVLLAAHSSGGWVATQAPIPELQLKSRQVAGKPDGLLGLFFLGAFVIPIGESVNTFSQPEDGTQVTPPFMRFYSKRIP
;
A
#
# COMPACT_ATOMS: atom_id res chain seq x y z
N MET A 1 7.22 10.35 36.31
CA MET A 1 6.59 9.47 35.31
C MET A 1 6.32 10.32 34.07
N PRO A 2 6.97 10.11 32.91
CA PRO A 2 6.52 10.80 31.71
C PRO A 2 5.16 10.22 31.33
N SER A 3 4.11 11.04 31.38
CA SER A 3 2.79 10.68 30.87
C SER A 3 2.92 10.48 29.36
N SER A 4 2.94 9.24 28.89
CA SER A 4 2.81 8.96 27.46
C SER A 4 1.37 9.27 27.06
N THR A 5 1.10 10.52 26.71
CA THR A 5 -0.14 10.88 26.04
C THR A 5 -0.13 10.15 24.70
N ASN A 6 -0.99 9.13 24.55
CA ASN A 6 -1.18 8.48 23.26
C ASN A 6 -1.51 9.56 22.22
N SER A 7 -0.72 9.60 21.15
CA SER A 7 -0.97 10.51 20.06
C SER A 7 -2.30 10.17 19.40
N ASN A 8 -3.08 11.18 19.04
CA ASN A 8 -4.23 10.97 18.16
C ASN A 8 -3.82 10.75 16.69
N VAL A 9 -2.50 10.69 16.42
CA VAL A 9 -1.95 10.39 15.11
C VAL A 9 -1.60 8.91 15.03
N ALA A 10 -2.01 8.28 13.92
CA ALA A 10 -1.56 6.95 13.52
C ALA A 10 -0.86 7.01 12.16
N VAL A 11 -0.01 6.02 11.88
CA VAL A 11 0.69 5.88 10.60
C VAL A 11 0.31 4.55 9.95
N VAL A 12 -0.11 4.57 8.70
CA VAL A 12 -0.26 3.36 7.89
C VAL A 12 0.88 3.33 6.88
N ILE A 13 1.70 2.29 6.94
CA ILE A 13 2.88 2.11 6.10
C ILE A 13 2.53 1.17 4.96
N LEU A 14 2.71 1.63 3.72
CA LEU A 14 2.53 0.82 2.51
C LEU A 14 3.90 0.37 2.02
N HIS A 15 4.14 -0.94 2.12
CA HIS A 15 5.37 -1.54 1.64
C HIS A 15 5.41 -1.58 0.11
N GLY A 16 6.62 -1.74 -0.44
CA GLY A 16 6.83 -1.85 -1.88
C GLY A 16 6.78 -3.29 -2.37
N SER A 17 7.13 -3.46 -3.64
CA SER A 17 7.21 -4.75 -4.33
C SER A 17 8.19 -5.67 -3.62
N TYR A 18 7.87 -6.97 -3.63
CA TYR A 18 8.71 -8.02 -3.05
C TYR A 18 8.94 -7.89 -1.54
N HIS A 19 8.13 -7.08 -0.84
CA HIS A 19 8.19 -6.95 0.62
C HIS A 19 6.95 -7.56 1.27
N SER A 20 7.14 -8.08 2.48
CA SER A 20 6.06 -8.26 3.46
C SER A 20 6.11 -7.09 4.47
N PRO A 21 5.21 -7.02 5.45
CA PRO A 21 5.31 -6.06 6.55
C PRO A 21 6.54 -6.23 7.45
N ALA A 22 7.23 -7.37 7.40
CA ALA A 22 8.29 -7.73 8.36
C ALA A 22 9.45 -6.70 8.44
N PRO A 23 9.97 -6.14 7.33
CA PRO A 23 11.05 -5.15 7.39
C PRO A 23 10.67 -3.85 8.11
N PHE A 24 9.38 -3.51 8.18
CA PHE A 24 8.89 -2.28 8.80
C PHE A 24 8.67 -2.41 10.33
N GLN A 25 8.87 -3.60 10.90
CA GLN A 25 8.62 -3.85 12.33
C GLN A 25 9.48 -2.97 13.25
N LEU A 26 10.73 -2.71 12.88
CA LEU A 26 11.58 -1.80 13.65
C LEU A 26 11.04 -0.37 13.63
N LEU A 27 10.57 0.11 12.48
CA LEU A 27 9.96 1.43 12.34
C LEU A 27 8.65 1.54 13.14
N ILE A 28 7.80 0.52 13.08
CA ILE A 28 6.56 0.44 13.88
C ILE A 28 6.88 0.54 15.38
N ARG A 29 7.90 -0.19 15.87
CA ARG A 29 8.34 -0.11 17.27
C ARG A 29 8.85 1.28 17.64
N GLN A 30 9.53 1.98 16.72
CA GLN A 30 10.00 3.36 16.95
C GLN A 30 8.85 4.38 16.98
N PHE A 31 7.76 4.17 16.24
CA PHE A 31 6.54 4.95 16.40
C PHE A 31 5.89 4.68 17.76
N ALA A 32 5.76 3.39 18.13
CA ALA A 32 5.16 2.99 19.39
C ALA A 32 5.92 3.55 20.61
N SER A 33 7.26 3.58 20.59
CA SER A 33 8.07 4.16 21.67
C SER A 33 7.85 5.67 21.87
N ARG A 34 7.23 6.33 20.88
CA ARG A 34 6.84 7.76 20.90
C ARG A 34 5.34 7.95 21.10
N GLY A 35 4.60 6.88 21.44
CA GLY A 35 3.14 6.93 21.61
C GLY A 35 2.38 7.14 20.30
N ILE A 36 2.98 6.84 19.16
CA ILE A 36 2.35 6.89 17.84
C ILE A 36 2.00 5.46 17.42
N GLU A 37 0.74 5.24 17.11
CA GLU A 37 0.27 3.96 16.59
C GLU A 37 0.69 3.80 15.13
N ALA A 38 1.20 2.64 14.74
CA ALA A 38 1.61 2.40 13.36
C ALA A 38 1.28 0.98 12.91
N HIS A 39 0.87 0.86 11.65
CA HIS A 39 0.46 -0.40 11.02
C HIS A 39 1.12 -0.55 9.66
N CYS A 40 1.41 -1.77 9.24
CA CYS A 40 1.81 -2.08 7.87
C CYS A 40 0.97 -3.29 7.40
N PRO A 41 -0.19 -3.06 6.75
CA PRO A 41 -0.98 -4.17 6.24
C PRO A 41 -0.21 -4.92 5.14
N HIS A 42 -0.39 -6.23 5.05
CA HIS A 42 0.21 -7.01 3.97
C HIS A 42 -0.65 -6.86 2.71
N LEU A 43 -0.08 -6.27 1.68
CA LEU A 43 -0.75 -6.06 0.40
C LEU A 43 -0.90 -7.40 -0.36
N PRO A 44 -2.13 -7.79 -0.76
CA PRO A 44 -2.44 -9.00 -1.52
C PRO A 44 -1.52 -9.31 -2.71
N THR A 45 -1.17 -8.31 -3.54
CA THR A 45 -0.34 -8.53 -4.74
C THR A 45 1.08 -9.02 -4.43
N TRP A 46 1.54 -8.83 -3.19
CA TRP A 46 2.86 -9.25 -2.72
C TRP A 46 2.81 -10.37 -1.70
N ASN A 47 1.63 -10.96 -1.47
CA ASN A 47 1.47 -12.05 -0.52
C ASN A 47 1.57 -13.39 -1.25
N LEU A 48 2.71 -14.09 -1.09
CA LEU A 48 2.97 -15.37 -1.76
C LEU A 48 1.86 -16.41 -1.53
N SER A 49 1.18 -16.40 -0.39
CA SER A 49 0.05 -17.30 -0.12
C SER A 49 -1.17 -17.06 -1.03
N ARG A 50 -1.22 -15.90 -1.69
CA ARG A 50 -2.26 -15.52 -2.66
C ARG A 50 -1.84 -15.66 -4.12
N LEU A 51 -0.60 -16.09 -4.39
CA LEU A 51 -0.05 -16.19 -5.74
C LEU A 51 0.02 -17.63 -6.28
N ASP A 52 -0.41 -18.63 -5.49
CA ASP A 52 -0.35 -20.07 -5.83
C ASP A 52 1.03 -20.54 -6.35
N VAL A 53 2.08 -20.12 -5.65
CA VAL A 53 3.47 -20.49 -6.00
C VAL A 53 3.91 -21.86 -5.45
N GLY A 54 2.98 -22.66 -4.91
CA GLY A 54 3.32 -23.92 -4.24
C GLY A 54 4.03 -23.70 -2.90
N ASP A 55 5.24 -24.24 -2.75
CA ASP A 55 6.07 -24.03 -1.56
C ASP A 55 6.64 -22.61 -1.56
N VAL A 56 6.27 -21.78 -0.57
CA VAL A 56 6.74 -20.39 -0.48
C VAL A 56 8.26 -20.28 -0.26
N ASN A 57 8.93 -21.33 0.23
CA ASN A 57 10.39 -21.36 0.38
C ASN A 57 11.09 -21.85 -0.90
N ASN A 58 10.35 -22.47 -1.82
CA ASN A 58 10.82 -22.93 -3.12
C ASN A 58 9.73 -22.74 -4.19
N PRO A 59 9.44 -21.48 -4.56
CA PRO A 59 8.28 -21.15 -5.38
C PRO A 59 8.41 -21.69 -6.81
N ASP A 60 7.33 -22.29 -7.30
CA ASP A 60 7.16 -22.69 -8.69
C ASP A 60 6.34 -21.63 -9.43
N PHE A 61 7.02 -20.83 -10.25
CA PHE A 61 6.43 -19.72 -11.00
C PHE A 61 5.81 -20.14 -12.34
N ASP A 62 5.88 -21.42 -12.71
CA ASP A 62 5.25 -21.96 -13.93
C ASP A 62 3.84 -22.53 -13.66
N ARG A 63 3.36 -22.42 -12.42
CA ARG A 63 2.02 -22.83 -12.01
C ARG A 63 0.93 -21.99 -12.69
N ALA A 64 -0.25 -22.59 -12.79
CA ALA A 64 -1.43 -21.86 -13.21
C ALA A 64 -1.74 -20.74 -12.19
N PRO A 65 -2.37 -19.63 -12.63
CA PRO A 65 -2.82 -18.61 -11.70
C PRO A 65 -3.77 -19.18 -10.63
N PRO A 66 -3.84 -18.56 -9.44
CA PRO A 66 -4.80 -18.94 -8.40
C PRO A 66 -6.24 -18.99 -8.93
N VAL A 67 -7.08 -19.79 -8.28
CA VAL A 67 -8.53 -19.79 -8.53
C VAL A 67 -9.07 -18.38 -8.27
N GLY A 68 -9.61 -17.72 -9.31
CA GLY A 68 -10.06 -16.32 -9.25
C GLY A 68 -9.08 -15.31 -9.87
N GLY A 69 -7.89 -15.75 -10.26
CA GLY A 69 -6.84 -14.90 -10.84
C GLY A 69 -5.83 -14.41 -9.79
N TYR A 70 -4.79 -13.71 -10.26
CA TYR A 70 -3.87 -13.03 -9.35
C TYR A 70 -4.56 -11.87 -8.66
N PRO A 71 -4.18 -11.56 -7.40
CA PRO A 71 -4.66 -10.36 -6.73
C PRO A 71 -4.39 -9.12 -7.58
N SER A 72 -5.39 -8.26 -7.65
CA SER A 72 -5.29 -6.98 -8.34
C SER A 72 -4.75 -5.89 -7.40
N ASP A 73 -4.33 -4.79 -8.01
CA ASP A 73 -4.02 -3.56 -7.29
C ASP A 73 -5.22 -2.98 -6.53
N SER A 74 -6.44 -3.18 -7.04
CA SER A 74 -7.66 -2.73 -6.37
C SER A 74 -7.85 -3.47 -5.05
N GLU A 75 -7.47 -4.75 -4.96
CA GLU A 75 -7.49 -5.49 -3.70
C GLU A 75 -6.45 -4.97 -2.70
N ASP A 76 -5.29 -4.48 -3.16
CA ASP A 76 -4.35 -3.77 -2.28
C ASP A 76 -4.97 -2.48 -1.73
N VAL A 77 -5.64 -1.71 -2.60
CA VAL A 77 -6.34 -0.48 -2.22
C VAL A 77 -7.45 -0.76 -1.20
N ASP A 78 -8.24 -1.82 -1.40
CA ASP A 78 -9.32 -2.22 -0.48
C ASP A 78 -8.79 -2.54 0.93
N VAL A 79 -7.67 -3.27 1.03
CA VAL A 79 -7.02 -3.56 2.31
C VAL A 79 -6.58 -2.29 3.02
N VAL A 80 -6.04 -1.32 2.28
CA VAL A 80 -5.63 -0.03 2.85
C VAL A 80 -6.84 0.81 3.25
N ILE A 81 -7.89 0.88 2.42
CA ILE A 81 -9.14 1.57 2.75
C ILE A 81 -9.76 0.98 4.01
N TRP A 82 -9.77 -0.34 4.17
CA TRP A 82 -10.27 -1.00 5.37
C TRP A 82 -9.46 -0.60 6.63
N ALA A 83 -8.13 -0.58 6.53
CA ALA A 83 -7.27 -0.15 7.63
C ALA A 83 -7.49 1.33 7.99
N LEU A 84 -7.62 2.19 6.98
CA LEU A 84 -7.92 3.61 7.16
C LEU A 84 -9.31 3.83 7.76
N ASP A 85 -10.33 3.11 7.31
CA ASP A 85 -11.70 3.19 7.83
C ASP A 85 -11.75 2.86 9.32
N LYS A 86 -11.10 1.76 9.72
CA LYS A 86 -10.97 1.36 11.12
C LYS A 86 -10.35 2.48 11.97
N LEU A 87 -9.14 2.92 11.60
CA LEU A 87 -8.40 3.93 12.37
C LEU A 87 -9.15 5.28 12.42
N ILE A 88 -9.71 5.71 11.29
CA ILE A 88 -10.34 7.02 11.17
C ILE A 88 -11.75 7.02 11.75
N LYS A 89 -12.64 6.16 11.22
CA LYS A 89 -14.08 6.23 11.53
C LYS A 89 -14.43 5.54 12.84
N GLN A 90 -13.72 4.48 13.20
CA GLN A 90 -14.04 3.68 14.39
C GLN A 90 -13.20 4.14 15.59
N GLU A 91 -11.94 4.53 15.37
CA GLU A 91 -11.01 4.89 16.45
C GLU A 91 -10.71 6.40 16.54
N GLY A 92 -11.26 7.22 15.63
CA GLY A 92 -11.16 8.68 15.69
C GLY A 92 -9.75 9.25 15.42
N LYS A 93 -8.90 8.48 14.75
CA LYS A 93 -7.49 8.84 14.52
C LYS A 93 -7.32 9.80 13.35
N ARG A 94 -6.25 10.58 13.44
CA ARG A 94 -5.67 11.30 12.31
C ARG A 94 -4.58 10.44 11.70
N VAL A 95 -4.72 10.05 10.44
CA VAL A 95 -3.83 9.05 9.85
C VAL A 95 -2.88 9.67 8.84
N LEU A 96 -1.59 9.34 8.92
CA LEU A 96 -0.61 9.61 7.86
C LEU A 96 -0.37 8.33 7.06
N LEU A 97 -0.50 8.39 5.73
CA LEU A 97 -0.18 7.26 4.86
C LEU A 97 1.28 7.39 4.39
N ALA A 98 2.16 6.51 4.85
CA ALA A 98 3.57 6.50 4.49
C ALA A 98 3.83 5.42 3.45
N ALA A 99 4.29 5.79 2.27
CA ALA A 99 4.46 4.87 1.14
C ALA A 99 5.93 4.65 0.82
N HIS A 100 6.33 3.40 0.59
CA HIS A 100 7.69 3.05 0.17
C HIS A 100 7.69 2.37 -1.21
N SER A 101 8.61 2.78 -2.09
CA SER A 101 8.77 2.21 -3.44
C SER A 101 7.41 2.12 -4.18
N SER A 102 7.04 0.96 -4.72
CA SER A 102 5.76 0.76 -5.41
C SER A 102 4.52 0.86 -4.53
N GLY A 103 4.66 0.87 -3.20
CA GLY A 103 3.54 1.22 -2.31
C GLY A 103 3.00 2.63 -2.56
N GLY A 104 3.77 3.48 -3.24
CA GLY A 104 3.34 4.81 -3.71
C GLY A 104 2.15 4.78 -4.67
N TRP A 105 2.02 3.73 -5.50
CA TRP A 105 0.83 3.48 -6.31
C TRP A 105 -0.43 3.43 -5.44
N VAL A 106 -0.39 2.59 -4.38
CA VAL A 106 -1.56 2.31 -3.54
C VAL A 106 -1.89 3.55 -2.72
N ALA A 107 -0.86 4.29 -2.31
CA ALA A 107 -1.00 5.57 -1.63
C ALA A 107 -1.65 6.66 -2.48
N THR A 108 -1.57 6.60 -3.81
CA THR A 108 -2.27 7.54 -4.69
C THR A 108 -3.76 7.21 -4.83
N GLN A 109 -4.14 5.93 -4.75
CA GLN A 109 -5.53 5.50 -4.95
C GLN A 109 -6.37 5.42 -3.66
N ALA A 110 -5.79 4.92 -2.55
CA ALA A 110 -6.49 4.73 -1.28
C ALA A 110 -7.07 6.00 -0.61
N PRO A 111 -6.52 7.22 -0.82
CA PRO A 111 -7.06 8.46 -0.25
C PRO A 111 -8.42 8.93 -0.81
N ILE A 112 -9.47 8.13 -0.65
CA ILE A 112 -10.83 8.50 -1.10
C ILE A 112 -11.40 9.69 -0.31
N PRO A 113 -12.25 10.55 -0.92
CA PRO A 113 -12.72 11.80 -0.31
C PRO A 113 -13.33 11.65 1.08
N GLU A 114 -14.04 10.57 1.36
CA GLU A 114 -14.77 10.33 2.62
C GLU A 114 -13.86 10.07 3.82
N LEU A 115 -12.59 9.73 3.55
CA LEU A 115 -11.55 9.48 4.55
C LEU A 115 -10.64 10.70 4.76
N GLN A 116 -10.60 11.65 3.81
CA GLN A 116 -9.72 12.81 3.89
C GLN A 116 -10.09 13.76 5.02
N LEU A 117 -9.10 14.24 5.79
CA LEU A 117 -9.33 15.14 6.93
C LEU A 117 -10.14 16.38 6.53
N LYS A 118 -9.81 17.02 5.40
CA LYS A 118 -10.50 18.24 4.95
C LYS A 118 -11.99 17.99 4.71
N SER A 119 -12.33 16.93 3.97
CA SER A 119 -13.73 16.55 3.70
C SER A 119 -14.49 16.21 4.99
N ARG A 120 -13.82 15.52 5.92
CA ARG A 120 -14.40 15.13 7.20
C ARG A 120 -14.62 16.31 8.16
N GLN A 121 -13.73 17.30 8.14
CA GLN A 121 -13.87 18.54 8.90
C GLN A 121 -15.08 19.35 8.47
N VAL A 122 -15.44 19.35 7.17
CA VAL A 122 -16.69 19.97 6.68
C VAL A 122 -17.93 19.32 7.34
N ALA A 123 -17.85 18.02 7.65
CA ALA A 123 -18.89 17.29 8.39
C ALA A 123 -18.73 17.35 9.93
N GLY A 124 -17.90 18.26 10.45
CA GLY A 124 -17.68 18.43 11.88
C GLY A 124 -16.85 17.32 12.56
N LYS A 125 -16.19 16.46 11.78
CA LYS A 125 -15.38 15.34 12.30
C LYS A 125 -13.90 15.75 12.43
N PRO A 126 -13.26 15.60 13.60
CA PRO A 126 -11.88 16.05 13.84
C PRO A 126 -10.81 15.05 13.36
N ASP A 127 -11.23 13.86 12.95
CA ASP A 127 -10.44 12.74 12.45
C ASP A 127 -10.37 12.69 10.92
N GLY A 128 -9.42 11.92 10.39
CA GLY A 128 -9.25 11.77 8.94
C GLY A 128 -7.82 11.56 8.49
N LEU A 129 -7.65 11.27 7.21
CA LEU A 129 -6.37 11.15 6.55
C LEU A 129 -5.72 12.54 6.42
N LEU A 130 -4.59 12.72 7.11
CA LEU A 130 -3.79 13.95 7.17
C LEU A 130 -3.11 14.25 5.83
N GLY A 131 -2.61 13.22 5.16
CA GLY A 131 -1.84 13.35 3.95
C GLY A 131 -1.00 12.11 3.65
N LEU A 132 -0.13 12.25 2.65
CA LEU A 132 0.73 11.21 2.12
C LEU A 132 2.19 11.57 2.38
N PHE A 133 3.00 10.57 2.73
CA PHE A 133 4.45 10.70 2.89
C PHE A 133 5.14 9.68 1.99
N PHE A 134 5.81 10.14 0.93
CA PHE A 134 6.51 9.27 -0.02
C PHE A 134 7.98 9.07 0.41
N LEU A 135 8.35 7.84 0.75
CA LEU A 135 9.69 7.41 1.12
C LEU A 135 10.31 6.63 -0.04
N GLY A 136 11.06 7.31 -0.92
CA GLY A 136 11.65 6.66 -2.11
C GLY A 136 10.59 5.92 -2.94
N ALA A 137 9.39 6.48 -3.01
CA ALA A 137 8.20 5.84 -3.56
C ALA A 137 7.78 6.44 -4.90
N PHE A 138 7.09 5.65 -5.71
CA PHE A 138 6.56 6.11 -6.98
C PHE A 138 5.38 7.07 -6.75
N VAL A 139 5.40 8.20 -7.46
CA VAL A 139 4.29 9.15 -7.51
C VAL A 139 3.68 9.04 -8.91
N ILE A 140 2.75 8.10 -9.07
CA ILE A 140 2.16 7.79 -10.38
C ILE A 140 1.02 8.78 -10.68
N PRO A 141 1.05 9.48 -11.83
CA PRO A 141 -0.04 10.35 -12.24
C PRO A 141 -1.37 9.61 -12.44
N ILE A 142 -2.48 10.33 -12.38
CA ILE A 142 -3.80 9.77 -12.69
C ILE A 142 -3.82 9.30 -14.15
N GLY A 143 -4.28 8.07 -14.38
CA GLY A 143 -4.32 7.46 -15.71
C GLY A 143 -3.06 6.70 -16.11
N GLU A 144 -2.01 6.74 -15.29
CA GLU A 144 -0.75 6.02 -15.52
C GLU A 144 -0.62 4.76 -14.65
N SER A 145 0.38 3.94 -14.97
CA SER A 145 0.78 2.74 -14.23
C SER A 145 2.28 2.78 -13.94
N VAL A 146 2.78 1.93 -13.01
CA VAL A 146 4.24 1.78 -12.81
C VAL A 146 4.95 1.41 -14.11
N ASN A 147 4.33 0.58 -14.94
CA ASN A 147 4.90 0.18 -16.22
C ASN A 147 4.95 1.35 -17.19
N THR A 148 3.81 1.98 -17.49
CA THR A 148 3.75 3.09 -18.47
C THR A 148 4.59 4.28 -18.06
N PHE A 149 4.65 4.60 -16.76
CA PHE A 149 5.54 5.62 -16.21
C PHE A 149 7.03 5.35 -16.47
N SER A 150 7.40 4.08 -16.65
CA SER A 150 8.79 3.66 -16.90
C SER A 150 9.10 3.40 -18.39
N GLN A 151 8.11 3.54 -19.28
CA GLN A 151 8.30 3.35 -20.72
C GLN A 151 8.63 4.68 -21.42
N PRO A 152 9.37 4.66 -22.55
CA PRO A 152 9.55 5.83 -23.41
C PRO A 152 8.21 6.45 -23.88
N GLU A 153 8.17 7.77 -23.97
CA GLU A 153 6.97 8.52 -24.42
C GLU A 153 6.59 8.23 -25.89
N ASP A 154 7.53 7.75 -26.71
CA ASP A 154 7.31 7.42 -28.11
C ASP A 154 6.52 6.11 -28.32
N GLY A 155 6.15 5.43 -27.24
CA GLY A 155 5.37 4.19 -27.25
C GLY A 155 6.21 2.94 -27.52
N THR A 156 7.54 3.06 -27.65
CA THR A 156 8.44 1.91 -27.79
C THR A 156 8.43 1.10 -26.49
N GLN A 157 7.92 -0.13 -26.54
CA GLN A 157 7.97 -1.00 -25.39
C GLN A 157 9.39 -1.54 -25.17
N VAL A 158 10.01 -1.16 -24.05
CA VAL A 158 11.31 -1.64 -23.61
C VAL A 158 11.11 -2.61 -22.44
N THR A 159 11.58 -3.84 -22.63
CA THR A 159 11.67 -4.84 -21.56
C THR A 159 13.14 -5.11 -21.30
N PRO A 160 13.66 -4.86 -20.08
CA PRO A 160 15.05 -5.21 -19.74
C PRO A 160 15.31 -6.70 -19.99
N PRO A 161 16.53 -7.11 -20.40
CA PRO A 161 16.82 -8.49 -20.76
C PRO A 161 16.67 -9.49 -19.59
N PHE A 162 16.67 -9.00 -18.36
CA PHE A 162 16.44 -9.79 -17.13
C PHE A 162 14.96 -9.82 -16.69
N MET A 163 14.07 -9.15 -17.41
CA MET A 163 12.64 -9.10 -17.12
C MET A 163 11.88 -9.91 -18.17
N ARG A 164 10.91 -10.70 -17.72
CA ARG A 164 9.95 -11.39 -18.59
C ARG A 164 8.54 -11.06 -18.11
N PHE A 165 7.76 -10.38 -18.95
CA PHE A 165 6.34 -10.21 -18.71
C PHE A 165 5.63 -11.53 -19.02
N TYR A 166 4.99 -12.10 -18.01
CA TYR A 166 4.05 -13.20 -18.19
C TYR A 166 2.71 -12.56 -18.56
N SER A 167 2.36 -12.58 -19.85
CA SER A 167 1.13 -11.94 -20.33
C SER A 167 -0.11 -12.62 -19.74
N LYS A 168 -1.21 -11.86 -19.61
CA LYS A 168 -2.55 -12.45 -19.62
C LYS A 168 -2.70 -13.17 -20.95
N ARG A 169 -2.90 -14.49 -20.93
CA ARG A 169 -3.63 -15.15 -22.02
C ARG A 169 -5.04 -14.59 -21.99
N ILE A 170 -5.30 -13.54 -22.76
CA ILE A 170 -6.66 -13.20 -23.18
C ILE A 170 -6.79 -13.77 -24.60
N PRO A 171 -7.80 -14.62 -24.87
CA PRO A 171 -8.07 -15.12 -26.21
C PRO A 171 -8.35 -14.00 -27.21
#